data_AF-A0A662W304-F1
#
_entry.id   AF-A0A662W304-F1
#
_cell.length_a   1.000
_cell.length_b   1.000
_cell.length_c   1.000
_cell.angle_alpha   90.00
_cell.angle_beta   90.00
_cell.angle_gamma   90.00
#
_symmetry.space_group_name_H-M   'P 1'
#
loop_
_entity.id
_entity.type
_entity.pdbx_description
1 polymer ?
#
loop_
_entity_poly.entity_id
_entity_poly.type
_entity_poly.pdbx_seq_one_letter_code
_entity_poly.pdbx_strand_id
1 'polypeptide(L)'
;MFRGIKKILIGGEKEREILDLIREHIEKLSEAAETLKIAIESDDPSLNYEICELERMGDVIRREIALRLYEGAFLPAVRAEFYRFAELVDESIDLIEDTSVYFSMMSSIKPEIRDLCVRIAEINCKMVDYLYRAFDSLEKEADLSDKTIKIRAKEQEIDGLKREIHSKMLHIDISSFWEGYILSNFLDNLVNISDKIEDAADVIQILNVSLR
;
A
#
# COMPACT_ATOMS: atom_id res chain seq x y z
N MET A 1 -25.28 7.12 -23.33
CA MET A 1 -25.49 5.84 -24.03
C MET A 1 -24.63 4.69 -23.48
N PHE A 2 -23.61 4.94 -22.64
CA PHE A 2 -22.69 3.92 -22.11
C PHE A 2 -23.07 3.26 -20.77
N ARG A 3 -24.12 3.74 -20.08
CA ARG A 3 -24.56 3.20 -18.76
C ARG A 3 -24.93 1.70 -18.75
N GLY A 4 -25.23 1.10 -19.90
CA GLY A 4 -25.59 -0.31 -20.01
C GLY A 4 -24.41 -1.28 -20.09
N ILE A 5 -23.26 -0.84 -20.63
CA ILE A 5 -22.11 -1.70 -20.91
C ILE A 5 -21.34 -2.00 -19.62
N LYS A 6 -21.20 -1.02 -18.73
CA LYS A 6 -20.53 -1.18 -17.42
C LYS A 6 -21.29 -2.14 -16.48
N LYS A 7 -22.63 -2.11 -16.51
CA LYS A 7 -23.48 -3.04 -15.75
C LYS A 7 -23.39 -4.48 -16.25
N ILE A 8 -23.01 -4.68 -17.52
CA ILE A 8 -22.72 -6.00 -18.10
C ILE A 8 -21.28 -6.44 -17.75
N LEU A 9 -20.34 -5.50 -17.66
CA LEU A 9 -18.92 -5.76 -17.35
C LEU A 9 -18.62 -6.01 -15.86
N ILE A 10 -19.45 -5.50 -14.93
CA ILE A 10 -19.21 -5.56 -13.47
C ILE A 10 -20.38 -6.24 -12.72
N GLY A 11 -21.46 -6.57 -13.43
CA GLY A 11 -22.72 -7.00 -12.80
C GLY A 11 -22.90 -8.51 -12.59
N GLY A 12 -21.93 -9.35 -12.99
CA GLY A 12 -21.99 -10.78 -12.72
C GLY A 12 -21.66 -11.11 -11.27
N GLU A 13 -22.02 -12.32 -10.84
CA GLU A 13 -21.72 -12.81 -9.49
C GLU A 13 -20.20 -12.94 -9.28
N LYS A 14 -19.49 -13.49 -10.27
CA LYS A 14 -18.03 -13.63 -10.24
C LYS A 14 -17.29 -12.30 -10.16
N GLU A 15 -17.75 -11.29 -10.90
CA GLU A 15 -17.15 -9.96 -10.85
C GLU A 15 -17.32 -9.30 -9.47
N ARG A 16 -18.48 -9.46 -8.84
CA ARG A 16 -18.71 -8.96 -7.48
C ARG A 16 -17.81 -9.63 -6.46
N GLU A 17 -17.69 -10.96 -6.52
CA GLU A 17 -16.79 -11.71 -5.63
C GLU A 17 -15.34 -11.18 -5.70
N ILE A 18 -14.85 -10.88 -6.91
CA ILE A 18 -13.50 -10.34 -7.09
C ILE A 18 -13.38 -8.93 -6.53
N LEU A 19 -14.38 -8.06 -6.73
CA LEU A 19 -14.36 -6.73 -6.15
C LEU A 19 -14.39 -6.78 -4.61
N ASP A 20 -15.14 -7.72 -4.04
CA ASP A 20 -15.19 -7.95 -2.60
C ASP A 20 -13.82 -8.42 -2.07
N LEU A 21 -13.19 -9.39 -2.73
CA LEU A 21 -11.82 -9.84 -2.41
C LEU A 21 -10.79 -8.71 -2.50
N ILE A 22 -10.90 -7.84 -3.52
CA ILE A 22 -10.00 -6.69 -3.65
C ILE A 22 -10.22 -5.69 -2.50
N ARG A 23 -11.46 -5.45 -2.06
CA ARG A 23 -11.70 -4.59 -0.88
C ARG A 23 -11.07 -5.20 0.37
N GLU A 24 -11.27 -6.50 0.59
CA GLU A 24 -10.64 -7.23 1.69
C GLU A 24 -9.10 -7.12 1.63
N HIS A 25 -8.53 -7.19 0.43
CA HIS A 25 -7.08 -7.05 0.26
C HIS A 25 -6.57 -5.65 0.63
N ILE A 26 -7.26 -4.58 0.22
CA ILE A 26 -6.91 -3.21 0.62
C ILE A 26 -7.11 -3.01 2.13
N GLU A 27 -8.10 -3.67 2.73
CA GLU A 27 -8.29 -3.68 4.19
C GLU A 27 -7.10 -4.32 4.90
N LYS A 28 -6.53 -5.42 4.38
CA LYS A 28 -5.28 -5.99 4.92
C LYS A 28 -4.09 -5.04 4.80
N LEU A 29 -3.96 -4.33 3.69
CA LEU A 29 -2.97 -3.25 3.55
C LEU A 29 -3.19 -2.15 4.59
N SER A 30 -4.44 -1.75 4.85
CA SER A 30 -4.76 -0.75 5.87
C SER A 30 -4.41 -1.22 7.28
N GLU A 31 -4.73 -2.48 7.61
CA GLU A 31 -4.37 -3.10 8.89
C GLU A 31 -2.84 -3.13 9.05
N ALA A 32 -2.10 -3.58 8.03
CA ALA A 32 -0.64 -3.68 8.09
C ALA A 32 0.03 -2.31 8.26
N ALA A 33 -0.43 -1.30 7.50
CA ALA A 33 0.10 0.06 7.60
C ALA A 33 -0.17 0.69 8.99
N GLU A 34 -1.37 0.49 9.53
CA GLU A 34 -1.74 0.97 10.86
C GLU A 34 -0.93 0.27 11.96
N THR A 35 -0.75 -1.05 11.87
CA THR A 35 0.07 -1.82 12.81
C THR A 35 1.54 -1.40 12.77
N LEU A 36 2.11 -1.17 11.58
CA LEU A 36 3.47 -0.62 11.45
C LEU A 36 3.58 0.78 12.08
N LYS A 37 2.59 1.65 11.84
CA LYS A 37 2.57 2.98 12.45
C LYS A 37 2.54 2.88 13.98
N ILE A 38 1.68 2.03 14.54
CA ILE A 38 1.61 1.80 15.98
C ILE A 38 2.96 1.28 16.51
N ALA A 39 3.59 0.32 15.82
CA ALA A 39 4.90 -0.21 16.19
C ALA A 39 5.97 0.88 16.28
N ILE A 40 6.01 1.80 15.31
CA ILE A 40 6.93 2.94 15.29
C ILE A 40 6.58 3.95 16.41
N GLU A 41 5.30 4.25 16.62
CA GLU A 41 4.83 5.20 17.62
C GLU A 41 5.10 4.72 19.06
N SER A 42 4.90 3.43 19.33
CA SER A 42 5.12 2.81 20.63
C SER A 42 6.54 2.29 20.85
N ASP A 43 7.38 2.30 19.81
CA ASP A 43 8.70 1.66 19.78
C ASP A 43 8.62 0.15 20.16
N ASP A 44 7.58 -0.53 19.69
CA ASP A 44 7.28 -1.94 20.01
C ASP A 44 7.58 -2.88 18.82
N PRO A 45 8.77 -3.52 18.80
CA PRO A 45 9.14 -4.43 17.72
C PRO A 45 8.34 -5.74 17.70
N SER A 46 7.59 -6.06 18.76
CA SER A 46 6.83 -7.33 18.82
C SER A 46 5.65 -7.36 17.85
N LEU A 47 5.14 -6.19 17.45
CA LEU A 47 4.07 -6.05 16.45
C LEU A 47 4.48 -6.54 15.05
N ASN A 48 5.77 -6.78 14.80
CA ASN A 48 6.24 -7.45 13.59
C ASN A 48 5.53 -8.81 13.37
N TYR A 49 5.22 -9.56 14.44
CA TYR A 49 4.52 -10.85 14.30
C TYR A 49 3.13 -10.68 13.66
N GLU A 50 2.39 -9.64 14.06
CA GLU A 50 1.07 -9.36 13.51
C GLU A 50 1.17 -8.92 12.04
N ILE A 51 2.17 -8.12 11.70
CA ILE A 51 2.41 -7.67 10.32
C ILE A 51 2.76 -8.85 9.40
N CYS A 52 3.60 -9.79 9.83
CA CYS A 52 3.88 -11.02 9.07
C CYS A 52 2.62 -11.87 8.84
N GLU A 53 1.71 -11.95 9.82
CA GLU A 53 0.43 -12.66 9.61
C GLU A 53 -0.49 -11.92 8.62
N LEU A 54 -0.47 -10.58 8.62
CA LEU A 54 -1.22 -9.76 7.66
C LEU A 54 -0.69 -9.92 6.23
N GLU A 55 0.64 -9.97 6.02
CA GLU A 55 1.26 -10.32 4.73
C GLU A 55 0.78 -11.69 4.26
N ARG A 56 0.89 -12.70 5.11
CA ARG A 56 0.49 -14.06 4.76
C ARG A 56 -0.99 -14.15 4.38
N MET A 57 -1.84 -13.35 5.02
CA MET A 57 -3.26 -13.24 4.67
C MET A 57 -3.47 -12.49 3.35
N GLY A 58 -2.73 -11.40 3.11
CA GLY A 58 -2.73 -10.65 1.85
C GLY A 58 -2.38 -11.52 0.65
N ASP A 59 -1.27 -12.26 0.73
CA ASP A 59 -0.82 -13.18 -0.32
C ASP A 59 -1.85 -14.29 -0.63
N VAL A 60 -2.55 -14.80 0.40
CA VAL A 60 -3.67 -15.73 0.20
C VAL A 60 -4.81 -15.09 -0.58
N ILE A 61 -5.21 -13.86 -0.22
CA ILE A 61 -6.28 -13.13 -0.92
C ILE A 61 -5.86 -12.82 -2.36
N ARG A 62 -4.63 -12.37 -2.59
CA ARG A 62 -4.10 -12.12 -3.94
C ARG A 62 -4.18 -13.37 -4.82
N ARG A 63 -3.77 -14.52 -4.30
CA ARG A 63 -3.85 -15.80 -5.02
C ARG A 63 -5.29 -16.16 -5.36
N GLU A 64 -6.23 -15.94 -4.45
CA GLU A 64 -7.65 -16.17 -4.71
C GLU A 64 -8.19 -15.21 -5.79
N ILE A 65 -7.83 -13.92 -5.75
CA ILE A 65 -8.18 -12.95 -6.79
C ILE A 65 -7.69 -13.44 -8.16
N ALA A 66 -6.43 -13.90 -8.24
CA ALA A 66 -5.87 -14.43 -9.48
C ALA A 66 -6.69 -15.63 -9.99
N LEU A 67 -6.97 -16.61 -9.14
CA LEU A 67 -7.78 -17.80 -9.50
C LEU A 67 -9.15 -17.39 -10.07
N ARG A 68 -9.89 -16.54 -9.35
CA ARG A 68 -11.23 -16.08 -9.77
C ARG A 68 -11.20 -15.29 -11.08
N LEU A 69 -10.20 -14.44 -11.27
CA LEU A 69 -9.99 -13.71 -12.52
C LEU A 69 -9.83 -14.69 -13.70
N TYR A 70 -9.02 -15.74 -13.55
CA TYR A 70 -8.77 -16.71 -14.62
C TYR A 70 -9.91 -17.73 -14.84
N GLU A 71 -10.88 -17.84 -13.93
CA GLU A 71 -12.11 -18.63 -14.10
C GLU A 71 -13.18 -17.99 -15.01
N GLY A 72 -12.85 -16.87 -15.66
CA GLY A 72 -13.69 -16.26 -16.70
C GLY A 72 -14.39 -14.97 -16.29
N ALA A 73 -14.07 -14.39 -15.14
CA ALA A 73 -14.53 -13.05 -14.78
C ALA A 73 -13.84 -11.96 -15.61
N PHE A 74 -14.58 -10.91 -15.93
CA PHE A 74 -14.16 -9.77 -16.75
C PHE A 74 -13.64 -10.12 -18.16
N LEU A 75 -13.63 -9.11 -19.04
CA LEU A 75 -12.94 -9.21 -20.32
C LEU A 75 -11.41 -9.27 -20.13
N PRO A 76 -10.66 -9.93 -21.01
CA PRO A 76 -9.21 -10.11 -20.86
C PRO A 76 -8.42 -8.83 -20.59
N ALA A 77 -8.77 -7.72 -21.24
CA ALA A 77 -8.08 -6.43 -21.06
C ALA A 77 -8.26 -5.88 -19.62
N VAL A 78 -9.47 -5.95 -19.07
CA VAL A 78 -9.79 -5.46 -17.72
C VAL A 78 -9.27 -6.41 -16.65
N ARG A 79 -9.26 -7.72 -16.94
CA ARG A 79 -8.73 -8.75 -16.05
C ARG A 79 -7.26 -8.52 -15.72
N ALA A 80 -6.45 -8.20 -16.71
CA ALA A 80 -5.03 -7.93 -16.53
C ALA A 80 -4.79 -6.74 -15.58
N GLU A 81 -5.59 -5.69 -15.70
CA GLU A 81 -5.52 -4.51 -14.84
C GLU A 81 -5.93 -4.81 -13.39
N PHE A 82 -7.00 -5.58 -13.17
CA PHE A 82 -7.37 -6.01 -11.82
C PHE A 82 -6.31 -6.92 -11.17
N TYR A 83 -5.72 -7.82 -11.96
CA TYR A 83 -4.63 -8.65 -11.45
C TYR A 83 -3.41 -7.79 -11.10
N ARG A 84 -3.02 -6.86 -11.97
CA ARG A 84 -1.94 -5.92 -11.71
C ARG A 84 -2.19 -5.06 -10.47
N PHE A 85 -3.43 -4.60 -10.27
CA PHE A 85 -3.81 -3.87 -9.07
C PHE A 85 -3.63 -4.73 -7.81
N ALA A 86 -4.09 -5.99 -7.84
CA ALA A 86 -3.92 -6.90 -6.71
C ALA A 86 -2.45 -7.18 -6.39
N GLU A 87 -1.59 -7.35 -7.40
CA GLU A 87 -0.14 -7.51 -7.19
C GLU A 87 0.49 -6.26 -6.55
N LEU A 88 0.09 -5.04 -6.95
CA LEU A 88 0.64 -3.82 -6.35
C LEU A 88 0.19 -3.60 -4.90
N VAL A 89 -1.03 -4.02 -4.56
CA VAL A 89 -1.51 -4.01 -3.16
C VAL A 89 -0.67 -4.98 -2.33
N ASP A 90 -0.41 -6.19 -2.83
CA ASP A 90 0.43 -7.20 -2.16
C ASP A 90 1.87 -6.72 -2.00
N GLU A 91 2.48 -6.20 -3.06
CA GLU A 91 3.83 -5.60 -3.01
C GLU A 91 3.92 -4.46 -1.97
N SER A 92 2.81 -3.77 -1.68
CA SER A 92 2.75 -2.76 -0.62
C SER A 92 2.74 -3.40 0.77
N ILE A 93 2.04 -4.53 0.95
CA ILE A 93 1.98 -5.28 2.21
C ILE A 93 3.35 -5.93 2.48
N ASP A 94 3.95 -6.57 1.48
CA ASP A 94 5.29 -7.14 1.55
C ASP A 94 6.32 -6.10 2.00
N LEU A 95 6.27 -4.89 1.43
CA LEU A 95 7.20 -3.82 1.80
C LEU A 95 6.97 -3.32 3.24
N ILE A 96 5.73 -3.35 3.73
CA ILE A 96 5.41 -3.08 5.14
C ILE A 96 5.99 -4.16 6.05
N GLU A 97 5.89 -5.44 5.67
CA GLU A 97 6.51 -6.56 6.40
C GLU A 97 8.05 -6.42 6.43
N ASP A 98 8.68 -6.20 5.28
CA ASP A 98 10.13 -5.98 5.22
C ASP A 98 10.56 -4.80 6.11
N THR A 99 9.77 -3.72 6.11
CA THR A 99 9.99 -2.57 7.00
C THR A 99 9.91 -2.99 8.48
N SER A 100 8.89 -3.77 8.87
CA SER A 100 8.75 -4.20 10.26
C SER A 100 9.83 -5.20 10.68
N VAL A 101 10.32 -6.02 9.76
CA VAL A 101 11.44 -6.94 10.00
C VAL A 101 12.69 -6.15 10.34
N TYR A 102 13.07 -5.15 9.53
CA TYR A 102 14.22 -4.28 9.86
C TYR A 102 14.01 -3.50 11.16
N PHE A 103 12.79 -3.00 11.40
CA PHE A 103 12.44 -2.35 12.66
C PHE A 103 12.67 -3.27 13.86
N SER A 104 12.27 -4.54 13.77
CA SER A 104 12.43 -5.52 14.86
C SER A 104 13.88 -5.86 15.18
N MET A 105 14.80 -5.62 14.24
CA MET A 105 16.24 -5.83 14.43
C MET A 105 16.93 -4.62 15.07
N MET A 106 16.29 -3.45 15.10
CA MET A 106 16.83 -2.26 15.73
C MET A 106 16.57 -2.25 17.24
N SER A 107 17.48 -1.68 18.02
CA SER A 107 17.25 -1.50 19.46
C SER A 107 16.26 -0.38 19.78
N SER A 108 16.20 0.64 18.93
CA SER A 108 15.23 1.74 18.94
C SER A 108 15.46 2.61 17.70
N ILE A 109 14.45 3.40 17.31
CA ILE A 109 14.63 4.43 16.27
C ILE A 109 15.49 5.57 16.83
N LYS A 110 16.45 6.04 16.03
CA LYS A 110 17.33 7.16 16.37
C LYS A 110 16.51 8.43 16.64
N PRO A 111 16.68 9.12 17.79
CA PRO A 111 15.86 10.28 18.16
C PRO A 111 15.83 11.39 17.11
N GLU A 112 16.92 11.56 16.36
CA GLU A 112 17.10 12.61 15.34
C GLU A 112 16.08 12.52 14.19
N ILE A 113 15.55 11.32 13.93
CA ILE A 113 14.65 11.00 12.81
C ILE A 113 13.31 10.40 13.25
N ARG A 114 13.11 10.13 14.55
CA ARG A 114 11.91 9.46 15.06
C ARG A 114 10.60 10.14 14.62
N ASP A 115 10.52 11.46 14.76
CA ASP A 115 9.33 12.22 14.38
C ASP A 115 9.07 12.18 12.87
N LEU A 116 10.12 12.07 12.06
CA LEU A 116 9.99 11.90 10.61
C LEU A 116 9.45 10.52 10.26
N CYS A 117 9.94 9.46 10.93
CA CYS A 117 9.45 8.09 10.73
C CYS A 117 7.96 7.98 11.08
N VAL A 118 7.55 8.51 12.25
CA VAL A 118 6.14 8.55 12.66
C VAL A 118 5.29 9.29 11.62
N ARG A 119 5.74 10.47 11.18
CA ARG A 119 5.03 11.26 10.17
C ARG A 119 4.88 10.51 8.84
N ILE A 120 5.91 9.83 8.37
CA ILE A 120 5.85 9.03 7.14
C ILE A 120 4.84 7.89 7.30
N ALA A 121 4.89 7.15 8.41
CA ALA A 121 3.94 6.08 8.69
C ALA A 121 2.48 6.58 8.73
N GLU A 122 2.22 7.75 9.35
CA GLU A 122 0.90 8.39 9.30
C GLU A 122 0.46 8.77 7.87
N ILE A 123 1.39 9.26 7.04
CA ILE A 123 1.08 9.63 5.65
C ILE A 123 0.76 8.37 4.84
N ASN A 124 1.53 7.28 5.00
CA ASN A 124 1.26 5.99 4.38
C ASN A 124 -0.16 5.50 4.73
N CYS A 125 -0.55 5.53 6.00
CA CYS A 125 -1.92 5.18 6.43
C CYS A 125 -2.99 6.04 5.72
N LYS A 126 -2.77 7.36 5.63
CA LYS A 126 -3.68 8.28 4.91
C LYS A 126 -3.75 7.97 3.41
N MET A 127 -2.64 7.57 2.79
CA MET A 127 -2.62 7.17 1.38
C MET A 127 -3.43 5.89 1.15
N VAL A 128 -3.37 4.92 2.07
CA VAL A 128 -4.21 3.70 2.01
C VAL A 128 -5.70 4.04 2.13
N ASP A 129 -6.12 4.97 3.00
CA ASP A 129 -7.52 5.46 3.05
C ASP A 129 -7.95 6.03 1.69
N TYR A 130 -7.10 6.85 1.06
CA TYR A 130 -7.40 7.39 -0.26
C TYR A 130 -7.45 6.31 -1.33
N LEU A 131 -6.61 5.28 -1.26
CA LEU A 131 -6.62 4.14 -2.18
C LEU A 131 -7.94 3.37 -2.07
N TYR A 132 -8.37 3.02 -0.85
CA TYR A 132 -9.65 2.36 -0.59
C TYR A 132 -10.82 3.17 -1.17
N ARG A 133 -10.85 4.48 -0.89
CA ARG A 133 -11.92 5.37 -1.36
C ARG A 133 -11.87 5.58 -2.87
N ALA A 134 -10.70 5.51 -3.49
CA ALA A 134 -10.54 5.52 -4.94
C ALA A 134 -11.14 4.24 -5.52
N PHE A 135 -10.81 3.07 -4.96
CA PHE A 135 -11.38 1.80 -5.41
C PHE A 135 -12.91 1.76 -5.27
N ASP A 136 -13.46 2.20 -4.13
CA ASP A 136 -14.92 2.28 -3.92
C ASP A 136 -15.61 3.26 -4.90
N SER A 137 -14.93 4.33 -5.31
CA SER A 137 -15.47 5.29 -6.30
C SER A 137 -15.51 4.72 -7.72
N LEU A 138 -14.62 3.79 -8.06
CA LEU A 138 -14.58 3.10 -9.35
C LEU A 138 -15.91 2.37 -9.62
N GLU A 139 -16.47 1.77 -8.58
CA GLU A 139 -17.77 1.08 -8.60
C GLU A 139 -18.94 2.07 -8.70
N LYS A 140 -18.92 3.14 -7.89
CA LYS A 140 -20.05 4.08 -7.73
C LYS A 140 -20.20 5.13 -8.85
N GLU A 141 -19.37 5.07 -9.89
CA GLU A 141 -19.29 6.10 -10.95
C GLU A 141 -19.03 7.52 -10.39
N ALA A 142 -18.37 7.61 -9.23
CA ALA A 142 -18.06 8.86 -8.59
C ALA A 142 -16.75 9.47 -9.12
N ASP A 143 -16.55 10.77 -8.92
CA ASP A 143 -15.31 11.42 -9.30
C ASP A 143 -14.12 10.87 -8.50
N LEU A 144 -13.16 10.34 -9.24
CA LEU A 144 -11.92 9.73 -8.76
C LEU A 144 -10.76 10.74 -8.70
N SER A 145 -10.88 11.85 -9.43
CA SER A 145 -9.77 12.79 -9.65
C SER A 145 -9.25 13.35 -8.33
N ASP A 146 -10.14 13.74 -7.43
CA ASP A 146 -9.78 14.30 -6.11
C ASP A 146 -8.98 13.30 -5.23
N LYS A 147 -9.15 11.98 -5.40
CA LYS A 147 -8.53 10.99 -4.51
C LYS A 147 -7.12 10.61 -4.96
N THR A 148 -6.96 10.34 -6.25
CA THR A 148 -5.65 10.01 -6.83
C THR A 148 -4.70 11.20 -6.83
N ILE A 149 -5.22 12.44 -7.00
CA ILE A 149 -4.44 13.68 -6.81
C ILE A 149 -3.94 13.79 -5.36
N LYS A 150 -4.75 13.42 -4.36
CA LYS A 150 -4.31 13.44 -2.95
C LYS A 150 -3.21 12.42 -2.68
N ILE A 151 -3.27 11.22 -3.25
CA ILE A 151 -2.22 10.21 -3.13
C ILE A 151 -0.90 10.77 -3.69
N ARG A 152 -0.92 11.30 -4.91
CA ARG A 152 0.27 11.92 -5.53
C ARG A 152 0.83 13.10 -4.72
N ALA A 153 -0.03 13.94 -4.15
CA ALA A 153 0.41 15.03 -3.27
C ALA A 153 1.06 14.53 -1.97
N LYS A 154 0.65 13.35 -1.48
CA LYS A 154 1.21 12.72 -0.28
C LYS A 154 2.51 11.98 -0.55
N GLU A 155 2.64 11.32 -1.70
CA GLU A 155 3.93 10.79 -2.18
C GLU A 155 4.96 11.93 -2.24
N GLN A 156 4.62 13.06 -2.88
CA GLN A 156 5.52 14.21 -2.96
C GLN A 156 5.88 14.79 -1.57
N GLU A 157 4.97 14.70 -0.59
CA GLU A 157 5.25 15.08 0.80
C GLU A 157 6.30 14.14 1.43
N ILE A 158 6.14 12.82 1.28
CA ILE A 158 7.11 11.81 1.74
C ILE A 158 8.46 11.98 1.05
N ASP A 159 8.45 12.28 -0.24
CA ASP A 159 9.64 12.52 -1.04
C ASP A 159 10.47 13.71 -0.52
N GLY A 160 9.79 14.72 0.04
CA GLY A 160 10.41 15.80 0.82
C GLY A 160 10.99 15.33 2.15
N LEU A 161 10.27 14.50 2.90
CA LEU A 161 10.73 13.93 4.18
C LEU A 161 11.93 13.00 4.01
N LYS A 162 11.99 12.23 2.91
CA LYS A 162 13.11 11.38 2.53
C LYS A 162 14.41 12.19 2.40
N ARG A 163 14.35 13.36 1.77
CA ARG A 163 15.51 14.27 1.65
C ARG A 163 15.96 14.79 3.02
N GLU A 164 15.02 15.07 3.92
CA GLU A 164 15.32 15.50 5.29
C GLU A 164 15.97 14.36 6.10
N ILE A 165 15.44 13.14 5.99
CA ILE A 165 16.02 11.93 6.62
C ILE A 165 17.47 11.75 6.16
N HIS A 166 17.73 11.76 4.85
CA HIS A 166 19.09 11.60 4.32
C HIS A 166 20.05 12.67 4.85
N SER A 167 19.60 13.92 4.96
CA SER A 167 20.42 14.99 5.54
C SER A 167 20.74 14.74 7.01
N LYS A 168 19.81 14.19 7.79
CA LYS A 168 20.02 13.87 9.22
C LYS A 168 20.90 12.64 9.40
N MET A 169 20.75 11.62 8.56
CA MET A 169 21.53 10.38 8.63
C MET A 169 23.04 10.60 8.55
N LEU A 170 23.50 11.64 7.84
CA LEU A 170 24.92 12.01 7.77
C LEU A 170 25.55 12.38 9.12
N HIS A 171 24.72 12.69 10.11
CA HIS A 171 25.13 13.16 11.43
C HIS A 171 24.73 12.20 12.55
N ILE A 172 24.13 11.05 12.23
CA ILE A 172 23.76 10.03 13.20
C ILE A 172 24.98 9.18 13.51
N ASP A 173 25.26 8.99 14.81
CA ASP A 173 26.30 8.07 15.25
C ASP A 173 25.86 6.61 15.03
N ILE A 174 26.67 5.90 14.25
CA ILE A 174 26.51 4.48 13.89
C ILE A 174 27.67 3.68 14.46
N SER A 175 27.37 2.68 15.29
CA SER A 175 28.38 1.86 15.99
C SER A 175 28.99 0.77 15.11
N SER A 176 28.28 0.33 14.06
CA SER A 176 28.76 -0.70 13.15
C SER A 176 28.13 -0.59 11.76
N PHE A 177 28.78 -1.18 10.75
CA PHE A 177 28.24 -1.27 9.40
C PHE A 177 26.82 -1.87 9.39
N TRP A 178 26.59 -2.93 10.17
CA TRP A 178 25.29 -3.63 10.21
C TRP A 178 24.17 -2.78 10.81
N GLU A 179 24.47 -1.98 11.85
CA GLU A 179 23.50 -1.03 12.39
C GLU A 179 23.11 0.02 11.33
N GLY A 180 24.09 0.57 10.62
CA GLY A 180 23.83 1.52 9.53
C GLY A 180 23.04 0.90 8.38
N TYR A 181 23.36 -0.35 8.01
CA TYR A 181 22.65 -1.09 6.97
C TYR A 181 21.18 -1.34 7.34
N ILE A 182 20.91 -1.85 8.54
CA ILE A 182 19.54 -2.11 9.02
C ILE A 182 18.74 -0.80 9.05
N LEU A 183 19.32 0.27 9.60
CA LEU A 183 18.68 1.57 9.66
C LEU A 183 18.37 2.12 8.26
N SER A 184 19.31 2.03 7.32
CA SER A 184 19.10 2.49 5.94
C SER A 184 17.94 1.72 5.27
N ASN A 185 17.93 0.39 5.36
CA ASN A 185 16.87 -0.41 4.74
C ASN A 185 15.50 -0.16 5.37
N PHE A 186 15.43 -0.01 6.70
CA PHE A 186 14.19 0.39 7.37
C PHE A 186 13.66 1.72 6.81
N LEU A 187 14.53 2.73 6.69
CA LEU A 187 14.12 4.06 6.23
C LEU A 187 13.74 4.06 4.74
N ASP A 188 14.54 3.39 3.90
CA ASP A 188 14.28 3.27 2.46
C ASP A 188 12.95 2.53 2.21
N ASN A 189 12.67 1.44 2.95
CA ASN A 189 11.41 0.74 2.80
C ASN A 189 10.23 1.59 3.30
N LEU A 190 10.36 2.23 4.46
CA LEU A 190 9.31 3.06 5.04
C LEU A 190 8.86 4.20 4.10
N VAL A 191 9.81 4.83 3.39
CA VAL A 191 9.48 5.86 2.40
C VAL A 191 8.92 5.25 1.11
N ASN A 192 9.44 4.13 0.63
CA ASN A 192 9.02 3.56 -0.67
C ASN A 192 7.63 2.88 -0.61
N ILE A 193 7.03 2.70 0.57
CA ILE A 193 5.62 2.29 0.70
C ILE A 193 4.69 3.25 -0.05
N SER A 194 4.98 4.57 -0.03
CA SER A 194 4.15 5.55 -0.74
C SER A 194 4.13 5.32 -2.24
N ASP A 195 5.26 4.94 -2.82
CA ASP A 195 5.43 4.74 -4.25
C ASP A 195 4.56 3.56 -4.71
N LYS A 196 4.53 2.47 -3.92
CA LYS A 196 3.68 1.31 -4.20
C LYS A 196 2.19 1.63 -4.13
N ILE A 197 1.79 2.46 -3.16
CA ILE A 197 0.41 2.94 -3.05
C ILE A 197 0.05 3.87 -4.23
N GLU A 198 0.98 4.72 -4.68
CA GLU A 198 0.79 5.54 -5.89
C GLU A 198 0.64 4.67 -7.14
N ASP A 199 1.51 3.69 -7.35
CA ASP A 199 1.44 2.76 -8.47
C ASP A 199 0.08 2.05 -8.52
N ALA A 200 -0.42 1.58 -7.37
CA ALA A 200 -1.75 0.97 -7.26
C ALA A 200 -2.87 1.98 -7.63
N ALA A 201 -2.75 3.24 -7.18
CA ALA A 201 -3.71 4.28 -7.50
C ALA A 201 -3.74 4.66 -8.99
N ASP A 202 -2.58 4.65 -9.65
CA ASP A 202 -2.47 4.89 -11.09
C ASP A 202 -3.17 3.77 -11.89
N VAL A 203 -3.13 2.51 -11.43
CA VAL A 203 -3.92 1.42 -12.03
C VAL A 203 -5.42 1.64 -11.87
N ILE A 204 -5.91 2.20 -10.75
CA ILE A 204 -7.33 2.59 -10.60
C ILE A 204 -7.73 3.62 -11.66
N GLN A 205 -6.85 4.57 -12.00
CA GLN A 205 -7.13 5.53 -13.07
C GLN A 205 -7.26 4.84 -14.43
N ILE A 206 -6.37 3.88 -14.73
CA ILE A 206 -6.42 3.07 -15.96
C ILE A 206 -7.73 2.27 -16.01
N LEU A 207 -8.10 1.59 -14.92
CA LEU A 207 -9.37 0.86 -14.80
C LEU A 207 -10.57 1.78 -15.06
N ASN A 208 -10.57 2.99 -14.49
CA ASN A 208 -11.66 3.95 -14.68
C ASN A 208 -11.83 4.38 -16.14
N VAL A 209 -10.74 4.51 -16.90
CA VAL A 209 -10.80 4.81 -18.33
C VAL A 209 -11.22 3.57 -19.12
N SER A 210 -10.68 2.40 -18.80
CA SER A 210 -10.94 1.13 -19.49
C SER A 210 -12.37 0.60 -19.30
N LEU A 211 -13.05 1.00 -18.22
CA LEU A 211 -14.44 0.63 -17.93
C LEU A 211 -15.49 1.60 -18.51
N ARG A 212 -15.07 2.64 -19.26
CA ARG A 212 -15.97 3.60 -19.94
C ARG A 212 -16.29 3.15 -21.37
#